data_AF-A0AAN7AY82-F1
#
_entry.id   AF-A0AAN7AY82-F1
#
_cell.length_a   1.000
_cell.length_b   1.000
_cell.length_c   1.000
_cell.angle_alpha   90.00
_cell.angle_beta   90.00
_cell.angle_gamma   90.00
#
_symmetry.space_group_name_H-M   'P 1'
#
loop_
_entity.id
_entity.type
_entity.pdbx_description
1 polymer ?
#
loop_
_entity_poly.entity_id
_entity_poly.type
_entity_poly.pdbx_seq_one_letter_code
_entity_poly.pdbx_strand_id
1 'polypeptide(L)'
;MVQYMHTPYPSLSSLLTIRSQFYPPPSTPPSISTAAEKELAVARVALWSHRGSCPHLVESTALLTAVILSDEQESMNASALRAAYAAAFGRFVTGLLDSHQDKARKMSMYEVAKGVGLPGRFVELRHMGVHEGLPGLGGLRRGAREGLRWIWGYFWEGLGGQGGDAEGGIVEGDIRMEGVQGGGEGREITEGGKVEGLVRRWLDLGETVGEGIRRGILWEQIRGLERGVVKEVVERVVEGARDGKVVRRGVGLVRLIDEEENGEGMVVEGADGKEGERGPEMEYVDMVEIVGLETTVVQPTAEERQKTPSWVLYDEATWVPKPIGVV
;
A
#
# COMPACT_ATOMS: atom_id res chain seq x y z
N MET A 1 -19.79 3.47 26.18
CA MET A 1 -18.50 2.80 26.45
C MET A 1 -17.51 3.41 25.48
N VAL A 2 -16.48 4.12 25.96
CA VAL A 2 -15.52 4.79 25.07
C VAL A 2 -14.54 3.73 24.54
N GLN A 3 -14.47 3.56 23.21
CA GLN A 3 -13.55 2.61 22.59
C GLN A 3 -12.15 3.23 22.60
N TYR A 4 -11.29 2.76 23.52
CA TYR A 4 -9.87 3.11 23.51
C TYR A 4 -9.13 2.14 22.60
N MET A 5 -8.56 2.65 21.51
CA MET A 5 -7.71 1.88 20.60
C MET A 5 -6.24 2.23 20.86
N HIS A 6 -5.45 1.25 21.26
CA HIS A 6 -4.02 1.43 21.50
C HIS A 6 -3.24 1.26 20.19
N THR A 7 -2.52 2.30 19.77
CA THR A 7 -1.68 2.28 18.56
C THR A 7 -0.20 2.42 18.91
N PRO A 8 0.72 1.71 18.23
CA PRO A 8 2.16 1.82 18.51
C PRO A 8 2.82 3.06 17.90
N TYR A 9 2.15 3.69 16.93
CA TYR A 9 2.55 4.95 16.36
C TYR A 9 1.99 6.14 17.16
N PRO A 10 2.74 7.24 17.31
CA PRO A 10 2.32 8.37 18.15
C PRO A 10 1.11 9.14 17.62
N SER A 11 0.92 9.17 16.30
CA SER A 11 -0.18 9.91 15.65
C SER A 11 -0.48 9.32 14.26
N LEU A 12 -1.66 9.61 13.72
CA LEU A 12 -2.02 9.28 12.34
C LEU A 12 -1.04 9.93 11.35
N SER A 13 -0.58 11.14 11.62
CA SER A 13 0.43 11.83 10.79
C SER A 13 1.73 11.02 10.69
N SER A 14 2.18 10.39 11.77
CA SER A 14 3.38 9.53 11.75
C SER A 14 3.18 8.31 10.83
N LEU A 15 1.97 7.74 10.81
CA LEU A 15 1.63 6.64 9.91
C LEU A 15 1.58 7.11 8.44
N LEU A 16 1.02 8.29 8.18
CA LEU A 16 0.99 8.89 6.84
C LEU A 16 2.39 9.26 6.32
N THR A 17 3.31 9.66 7.20
CA THR A 17 4.73 9.88 6.84
C THR A 17 5.40 8.58 6.41
N ILE A 18 5.19 7.48 7.15
CA ILE A 18 5.71 6.17 6.73
C ILE A 18 5.09 5.74 5.40
N ARG A 19 3.79 5.99 5.20
CA ARG A 19 3.12 5.71 3.93
C ARG A 19 3.82 6.36 2.74
N SER A 20 4.15 7.66 2.85
CA SER A 20 4.86 8.36 1.77
C SER A 20 6.30 7.88 1.58
N GLN A 21 6.94 7.37 2.63
CA GLN A 21 8.29 6.79 2.53
C GLN A 21 8.28 5.42 1.84
N PHE A 22 7.29 4.56 2.13
CA PHE A 22 7.15 3.27 1.45
C PHE A 22 6.67 3.41 0.00
N TYR A 23 5.74 4.34 -0.22
CA TYR A 23 5.09 4.59 -1.50
C TYR A 23 5.29 6.05 -1.91
N PRO A 24 6.51 6.41 -2.36
CA PRO A 24 6.77 7.78 -2.80
C PRO A 24 5.87 8.11 -4.00
N PRO A 25 5.25 9.30 -4.04
CA PRO A 25 4.44 9.71 -5.17
C PRO A 25 5.33 9.82 -6.43
N PRO A 26 4.76 9.63 -7.64
CA PRO A 26 5.52 9.69 -8.89
C PRO A 26 6.11 11.08 -9.17
N SER A 27 5.69 12.11 -8.43
CA SER A 27 6.23 13.47 -8.49
C SER A 27 7.52 13.67 -7.69
N THR A 28 7.94 12.69 -6.88
CA THR A 28 9.17 12.81 -6.08
C THR A 28 10.39 12.67 -7.00
N PRO A 29 11.28 13.69 -7.07
CA PRO A 29 12.48 13.60 -7.87
C PRO A 29 13.39 12.46 -7.37
N PRO A 30 14.05 11.71 -8.26
CA PRO A 30 14.93 10.60 -7.90
C PRO A 30 16.19 11.02 -7.13
N SER A 31 16.42 12.33 -6.94
CA SER A 31 17.59 12.88 -6.22
C SER A 31 17.47 12.76 -4.70
N ILE A 32 16.28 12.46 -4.16
CA ILE A 32 16.11 12.10 -2.75
C ILE A 32 16.31 10.58 -2.69
N SER A 33 17.25 10.12 -1.87
CA SER A 33 17.59 8.70 -1.71
C SER A 33 16.35 7.90 -1.26
N THR A 34 15.54 7.45 -2.23
CA THR A 34 14.30 6.69 -1.98
C THR A 34 14.59 5.38 -1.26
N ALA A 35 15.80 4.84 -1.43
CA ALA A 35 16.27 3.68 -0.68
C ALA A 35 16.47 4.02 0.80
N ALA A 36 17.19 5.11 1.13
CA ALA A 36 17.41 5.52 2.53
C ALA A 36 16.11 5.89 3.25
N GLU A 37 15.15 6.52 2.56
CA GLU A 37 13.83 6.80 3.13
C GLU A 37 13.04 5.53 3.46
N LYS A 38 13.09 4.53 2.57
CA LYS A 38 12.48 3.21 2.81
C LYS A 38 13.19 2.47 3.94
N GLU A 39 14.52 2.51 4.03
CA GLU A 39 15.28 1.94 5.14
C GLU A 39 14.88 2.55 6.49
N LEU A 40 14.77 3.89 6.54
CA LEU A 40 14.31 4.60 7.73
C LEU A 40 12.87 4.19 8.10
N ALA A 41 11.99 4.05 7.11
CA ALA A 41 10.61 3.59 7.33
C ALA A 41 10.57 2.16 7.88
N VAL A 42 11.38 1.23 7.34
CA VAL A 42 11.53 -0.14 7.83
C VAL A 42 11.99 -0.12 9.30
N ALA A 43 13.04 0.64 9.62
CA ALA A 43 13.56 0.73 10.98
C ALA A 43 12.51 1.30 11.97
N ARG A 44 11.71 2.28 11.52
CA ARG A 44 10.64 2.86 12.33
C ARG A 44 9.48 1.87 12.56
N VAL A 45 9.08 1.10 11.55
CA VAL A 45 8.08 0.04 11.73
C VAL A 45 8.61 -1.05 12.65
N ALA A 46 9.88 -1.43 12.55
CA ALA A 46 10.48 -2.39 13.47
C ALA A 46 10.36 -1.92 14.92
N LEU A 47 10.62 -0.64 15.20
CA LEU A 47 10.40 -0.06 16.53
C LEU A 47 8.93 -0.15 16.98
N TRP A 48 7.98 0.10 16.08
CA TRP A 48 6.55 -0.02 16.38
C TRP A 48 6.13 -1.46 16.65
N SER A 49 6.67 -2.43 15.92
CA SER A 49 6.43 -3.86 16.18
C SER A 49 6.95 -4.28 17.56
N HIS A 50 8.09 -3.76 18.02
CA HIS A 50 8.61 -4.06 19.37
C HIS A 50 7.74 -3.48 20.50
N ARG A 51 7.01 -2.38 20.25
CA ARG A 51 6.05 -1.81 21.21
C ARG A 51 4.74 -2.60 21.32
N GLY A 52 4.50 -3.53 20.40
CA GLY A 52 3.29 -4.33 20.32
C GLY A 52 2.13 -3.61 19.63
N SER A 53 1.10 -4.38 19.27
CA SER A 53 -0.12 -3.88 18.58
C SER A 53 0.13 -3.20 17.21
N CYS A 54 1.23 -3.53 16.52
CA CYS A 54 1.47 -3.07 15.15
C CYS A 54 0.49 -3.75 14.18
N PRO A 55 -0.27 -2.99 13.37
CA PRO A 55 -1.14 -3.59 12.38
C PRO A 55 -0.34 -4.50 11.44
N HIS A 56 -0.83 -5.73 11.24
CA HIS A 56 -0.16 -6.75 10.45
C HIS A 56 0.27 -6.27 9.05
N LEU A 57 -0.55 -5.44 8.41
CA LEU A 57 -0.27 -4.91 7.08
C LEU A 57 0.85 -3.87 7.06
N VAL A 58 1.06 -3.14 8.16
CA VAL A 58 2.20 -2.23 8.33
C VAL A 58 3.49 -3.04 8.46
N GLU A 59 3.49 -4.07 9.30
CA GLU A 59 4.64 -4.98 9.45
C GLU A 59 4.95 -5.73 8.15
N SER A 60 3.93 -6.24 7.46
CA SER A 60 4.08 -6.92 6.17
C SER A 60 4.67 -6.01 5.10
N THR A 61 4.26 -4.74 5.05
CA THR A 61 4.83 -3.73 4.14
C THR A 61 6.32 -3.52 4.42
N ALA A 62 6.69 -3.38 5.70
CA ALA A 62 8.07 -3.20 6.10
C ALA A 62 8.94 -4.43 5.77
N LEU A 63 8.46 -5.65 6.06
CA LEU A 63 9.17 -6.89 5.76
C LEU A 63 9.41 -7.06 4.26
N LEU A 64 8.38 -6.88 3.42
CA LEU A 64 8.51 -6.99 1.97
C LEU A 64 9.48 -5.92 1.43
N THR A 65 9.41 -4.69 1.95
CA THR A 65 10.31 -3.60 1.53
C THR A 65 11.75 -3.89 1.95
N ALA A 66 11.99 -4.39 3.15
CA ALA A 66 13.33 -4.71 3.66
C ALA A 66 14.03 -5.76 2.80
N VAL A 67 13.30 -6.80 2.37
CA VAL A 67 13.86 -7.84 1.51
C VAL A 67 14.16 -7.29 0.10
N ILE A 68 13.31 -6.43 -0.44
CA ILE A 68 13.57 -5.77 -1.74
C ILE A 68 14.81 -4.89 -1.67
N LEU A 69 14.99 -4.10 -0.60
CA LEU A 69 16.19 -3.28 -0.42
C LEU A 69 17.44 -4.15 -0.31
N SER A 70 17.37 -5.26 0.43
CA SER A 70 18.49 -6.20 0.57
C SER A 70 18.86 -6.88 -0.76
N ASP A 71 17.86 -7.13 -1.62
CA ASP A 71 18.03 -7.65 -2.98
C ASP A 71 18.74 -6.63 -3.88
N GLU A 72 18.32 -5.37 -3.84
CA GLU A 72 18.91 -4.27 -4.62
C GLU A 72 20.35 -3.95 -4.21
N GLN A 73 20.69 -4.16 -2.94
CA GLN A 73 22.05 -3.97 -2.41
C GLN A 73 22.96 -5.19 -2.62
N GLU A 74 22.45 -6.29 -3.19
CA GLU A 74 23.17 -7.57 -3.33
C GLU A 74 23.81 -8.05 -2.00
N SER A 75 23.20 -7.71 -0.86
CA SER A 75 23.80 -7.92 0.47
C SER A 75 23.69 -9.37 0.96
N MET A 76 22.97 -10.23 0.23
CA MET A 76 22.72 -11.62 0.57
C MET A 76 23.02 -12.54 -0.61
N ASN A 77 23.45 -13.76 -0.31
CA ASN A 77 23.52 -14.81 -1.33
C ASN A 77 22.11 -15.20 -1.83
N ALA A 78 22.05 -15.76 -3.04
CA ALA A 78 20.78 -16.04 -3.72
C ALA A 78 19.84 -16.97 -2.92
N SER A 79 20.39 -17.94 -2.19
CA SER A 79 19.60 -18.88 -1.39
C SER A 79 18.98 -18.22 -0.15
N ALA A 80 19.76 -17.43 0.58
CA ALA A 80 19.29 -16.66 1.73
C ALA A 80 18.23 -15.65 1.31
N LEU A 81 18.45 -14.98 0.18
CA LEU A 81 17.50 -14.02 -0.37
C LEU A 81 16.16 -14.69 -0.75
N ARG A 82 16.19 -15.87 -1.40
CA ARG A 82 14.96 -16.66 -1.68
C ARG A 82 14.21 -17.00 -0.40
N ALA A 83 14.93 -17.43 0.64
CA ALA A 83 14.33 -17.75 1.93
C ALA A 83 13.72 -16.50 2.60
N ALA A 84 14.41 -15.36 2.57
CA ALA A 84 13.93 -14.10 3.12
C ALA A 84 12.64 -13.62 2.42
N TYR A 85 12.60 -13.68 1.08
CA TYR A 85 11.38 -13.37 0.32
C TYR A 85 10.23 -14.32 0.65
N ALA A 86 10.50 -15.63 0.68
CA ALA A 86 9.48 -16.63 1.01
C ALA A 86 8.92 -16.43 2.43
N ALA A 87 9.78 -16.11 3.40
CA ALA A 87 9.37 -15.84 4.78
C ALA A 87 8.53 -14.56 4.89
N ALA A 88 8.98 -13.46 4.30
CA ALA A 88 8.25 -12.18 4.31
C ALA A 88 6.88 -12.31 3.63
N PHE A 89 6.85 -12.95 2.45
CA PHE A 89 5.61 -13.17 1.71
C PHE A 89 4.68 -14.15 2.42
N GLY A 90 5.22 -15.24 2.97
CA GLY A 90 4.48 -16.23 3.74
C GLY A 90 3.84 -15.62 4.99
N ARG A 91 4.54 -14.74 5.71
CA ARG A 91 4.02 -14.02 6.87
C ARG A 91 2.90 -13.06 6.48
N PHE A 92 3.08 -12.30 5.40
CA PHE A 92 2.04 -11.43 4.84
C PHE A 92 0.74 -12.22 4.58
N VAL A 93 0.81 -13.26 3.76
CA VAL A 93 -0.37 -14.03 3.34
C VAL A 93 -1.00 -14.77 4.52
N THR A 94 -0.20 -15.47 5.32
CA THR A 94 -0.73 -16.29 6.42
C THR A 94 -1.36 -15.41 7.49
N GLY A 95 -0.69 -14.35 7.93
CA GLY A 95 -1.25 -13.46 8.96
C GLY A 95 -2.52 -12.73 8.51
N LEU A 96 -2.62 -12.37 7.23
CA LEU A 96 -3.85 -11.77 6.68
C LEU A 96 -4.99 -12.79 6.65
N LEU A 97 -4.74 -14.00 6.14
CA LEU A 97 -5.80 -14.99 6.02
C LEU A 97 -6.25 -15.50 7.39
N ASP A 98 -5.34 -15.65 8.35
CA ASP A 98 -5.67 -16.03 9.72
C ASP A 98 -6.54 -14.97 10.41
N SER A 99 -6.32 -13.67 10.16
CA SER A 99 -7.18 -12.62 10.73
C SER A 99 -8.60 -12.61 10.16
N HIS A 100 -8.80 -13.24 9.00
CA HIS A 100 -10.11 -13.36 8.33
C HIS A 100 -10.71 -14.78 8.41
N GLN A 101 -10.08 -15.69 9.16
CA GLN A 101 -10.66 -17.02 9.41
C GLN A 101 -11.85 -16.92 10.36
N ASP A 102 -12.90 -17.67 10.04
CA ASP A 102 -14.05 -17.83 10.94
C ASP A 102 -13.68 -18.74 12.12
N LYS A 103 -14.01 -18.30 13.34
CA LYS A 103 -13.80 -19.08 14.57
C LYS A 103 -14.71 -20.32 14.60
N ALA A 104 -15.86 -20.29 13.92
CA ALA A 104 -16.86 -21.35 13.96
C ALA A 104 -16.59 -22.46 12.92
N ARG A 105 -16.06 -22.12 11.74
CA ARG A 105 -15.72 -23.10 10.69
C ARG A 105 -14.34 -22.85 10.10
N LYS A 106 -13.54 -23.92 10.06
CA LYS A 106 -12.25 -23.94 9.36
C LYS A 106 -12.49 -23.90 7.86
N MET A 107 -12.22 -22.76 7.24
CA MET A 107 -12.24 -22.60 5.79
C MET A 107 -10.85 -22.83 5.21
N SER A 108 -10.77 -23.25 3.96
CA SER A 108 -9.49 -23.33 3.26
C SER A 108 -8.89 -21.93 3.06
N MET A 109 -7.56 -21.85 2.96
CA MET A 109 -6.88 -20.57 2.69
C MET A 109 -7.37 -19.91 1.38
N TYR A 110 -7.75 -20.72 0.37
CA TYR A 110 -8.28 -20.22 -0.89
C TYR A 110 -9.68 -19.61 -0.74
N GLU A 111 -10.55 -20.21 0.06
CA GLU A 111 -11.89 -19.68 0.33
C GLU A 111 -11.82 -18.35 1.09
N VAL A 112 -10.95 -18.27 2.11
CA VAL A 112 -10.73 -17.02 2.84
C VAL A 112 -10.11 -15.95 1.93
N ALA A 113 -9.13 -16.32 1.12
CA ALA A 113 -8.51 -15.41 0.15
C ALA A 113 -9.56 -14.84 -0.82
N LYS A 114 -10.47 -15.68 -1.32
CA LYS A 114 -11.58 -15.24 -2.17
C LYS A 114 -12.50 -14.26 -1.44
N GLY A 115 -12.79 -14.48 -0.16
CA GLY A 115 -13.61 -13.58 0.66
C GLY A 115 -13.00 -12.18 0.84
N VAL A 116 -11.67 -12.09 0.98
CA VAL A 116 -10.94 -10.83 1.18
C VAL A 116 -10.52 -10.18 -0.15
N GLY A 117 -10.71 -10.87 -1.28
CA GLY A 117 -10.24 -10.41 -2.59
C GLY A 117 -8.72 -10.52 -2.77
N LEU A 118 -8.07 -11.43 -2.02
CA LEU A 118 -6.66 -11.76 -2.20
C LEU A 118 -6.50 -12.71 -3.40
N PRO A 119 -5.61 -12.43 -4.37
CA PRO A 119 -5.45 -13.31 -5.52
C PRO A 119 -5.00 -14.73 -5.12
N GLY A 120 -5.64 -15.76 -5.71
CA GLY A 120 -5.31 -17.17 -5.42
C GLY A 120 -3.84 -17.52 -5.62
N ARG A 121 -3.18 -16.90 -6.61
CA ARG A 121 -1.73 -17.05 -6.86
C ARG A 121 -0.85 -16.65 -5.66
N PHE A 122 -1.32 -15.81 -4.74
CA PHE A 122 -0.57 -15.49 -3.52
C PHE A 122 -0.64 -16.63 -2.52
N VAL A 123 -1.78 -17.33 -2.44
CA VAL A 123 -1.93 -18.55 -1.65
C VAL A 123 -1.05 -19.66 -2.22
N GLU A 124 -1.02 -19.82 -3.54
CA GLU A 124 -0.11 -20.74 -4.23
C GLU A 124 1.36 -20.41 -3.95
N LEU A 125 1.76 -19.14 -4.09
CA LEU A 125 3.15 -18.73 -3.83
C LEU A 125 3.58 -19.00 -2.38
N ARG A 126 2.69 -18.77 -1.42
CA ARG A 126 2.90 -19.15 -0.02
C ARG A 126 2.97 -20.67 0.15
N HIS A 127 2.11 -21.43 -0.51
CA HIS A 127 2.11 -22.89 -0.44
C HIS A 127 3.44 -23.47 -0.92
N MET A 128 3.91 -23.01 -2.09
CA MET A 128 5.21 -23.39 -2.65
C MET A 128 6.37 -23.09 -1.69
N GLY A 129 6.35 -21.93 -1.03
CA GLY A 129 7.42 -21.52 -0.12
C GLY A 129 7.54 -22.35 1.18
N VAL A 130 6.49 -23.08 1.57
CA VAL A 130 6.45 -23.84 2.83
C VAL A 130 6.40 -25.35 2.61
N HIS A 131 5.68 -25.82 1.59
CA HIS A 131 5.41 -27.23 1.38
C HIS A 131 6.06 -27.83 0.14
N GLU A 132 6.40 -27.02 -0.86
CA GLU A 132 7.05 -27.48 -2.09
C GLU A 132 8.49 -26.95 -2.20
N GLY A 133 9.09 -27.06 -3.39
CA GLY A 133 10.37 -26.43 -3.66
C GLY A 133 10.24 -24.91 -3.65
N LEU A 134 11.19 -24.22 -3.01
CA LEU A 134 11.20 -22.75 -2.98
C LEU A 134 11.11 -22.20 -4.41
N PRO A 135 10.24 -21.20 -4.67
CA PRO A 135 10.17 -20.58 -5.98
C PRO A 135 11.49 -19.92 -6.38
N GLY A 136 11.69 -19.73 -7.69
CA GLY A 136 12.81 -18.94 -8.21
C GLY A 136 12.69 -17.47 -7.82
N LEU A 137 13.83 -16.77 -7.72
CA LEU A 137 13.89 -15.35 -7.34
C LEU A 137 12.98 -14.46 -8.19
N GLY A 138 12.89 -14.70 -9.50
CA GLY A 138 12.01 -13.92 -10.39
C GLY A 138 10.53 -13.99 -9.99
N GLY A 139 10.06 -15.17 -9.55
CA GLY A 139 8.68 -15.33 -9.05
C GLY A 139 8.46 -14.63 -7.72
N LEU A 140 9.42 -14.75 -6.80
CA LEU A 140 9.37 -14.11 -5.48
C LEU A 140 9.41 -12.58 -5.57
N ARG A 141 10.29 -12.02 -6.41
CA ARG A 141 10.36 -10.57 -6.70
C ARG A 141 9.04 -10.02 -7.24
N ARG A 142 8.44 -10.73 -8.22
CA ARG A 142 7.12 -10.36 -8.76
C ARG A 142 6.04 -10.44 -7.69
N GLY A 143 6.00 -11.54 -6.94
CA GLY A 143 5.09 -11.74 -5.83
C GLY A 143 5.16 -10.63 -4.80
N ALA A 144 6.35 -10.27 -4.32
CA ALA A 144 6.56 -9.20 -3.34
C ALA A 144 6.06 -7.83 -3.86
N ARG A 145 6.39 -7.47 -5.10
CA ARG A 145 5.93 -6.21 -5.72
C ARG A 145 4.41 -6.17 -5.95
N GLU A 146 3.81 -7.29 -6.33
CA GLU A 146 2.36 -7.42 -6.42
C GLU A 146 1.69 -7.36 -5.05
N GLY A 147 2.29 -8.01 -4.04
CA GLY A 147 1.85 -7.96 -2.66
C GLY A 147 1.84 -6.52 -2.12
N LEU A 148 2.92 -5.77 -2.30
CA LEU A 148 2.99 -4.36 -1.89
C LEU A 148 1.93 -3.49 -2.58
N ARG A 149 1.64 -3.71 -3.86
CA ARG A 149 0.55 -3.03 -4.59
C ARG A 149 -0.83 -3.41 -4.07
N TRP A 150 -1.03 -4.68 -3.73
CA TRP A 150 -2.29 -5.15 -3.14
C TRP A 150 -2.50 -4.53 -1.75
N ILE A 151 -1.46 -4.51 -0.89
CA ILE A 151 -1.53 -3.91 0.45
C ILE A 151 -1.83 -2.41 0.35
N TRP A 152 -1.29 -1.72 -0.67
CA TRP A 152 -1.61 -0.31 -0.91
C TRP A 152 -3.13 -0.09 -1.07
N GLY A 153 -3.75 -0.79 -2.02
CA GLY A 153 -5.18 -0.63 -2.29
C GLY A 153 -6.08 -1.14 -1.15
N TYR A 154 -5.64 -2.17 -0.42
CA TYR A 154 -6.41 -2.75 0.68
C TYR A 154 -6.35 -1.94 1.97
N PHE A 155 -5.21 -1.31 2.27
CA PHE A 155 -4.97 -0.67 3.58
C PHE A 155 -4.51 0.78 3.46
N TRP A 156 -3.42 1.05 2.74
CA TRP A 156 -2.76 2.38 2.79
C TRP A 156 -3.54 3.50 2.10
N GLU A 157 -4.30 3.18 1.06
CA GLU A 157 -5.10 4.15 0.30
C GLU A 157 -6.23 4.75 1.16
N GLY A 158 -6.85 3.95 2.03
CA GLY A 158 -7.97 4.38 2.89
C GLY A 158 -7.60 5.29 4.05
N LEU A 159 -6.33 5.40 4.44
CA LEU A 159 -5.89 6.08 5.67
C LEU A 159 -5.99 7.63 5.64
N GLY A 160 -6.43 8.24 4.53
CA GLY A 160 -6.46 9.70 4.36
C GLY A 160 -7.75 10.29 3.81
N GLY A 161 -8.83 9.50 3.71
CA GLY A 161 -10.14 9.97 3.27
C GLY A 161 -11.11 10.08 4.45
N GLN A 162 -11.60 11.29 4.72
CA GLN A 162 -12.62 11.68 5.72
C GLN A 162 -12.21 11.72 7.19
N GLY A 163 -11.97 12.94 7.68
CA GLY A 163 -12.66 13.38 8.89
C GLY A 163 -14.14 13.58 8.53
N GLY A 164 -15.02 12.83 9.18
CA GLY A 164 -16.45 12.80 8.92
C GLY A 164 -16.99 11.39 9.10
N ASP A 165 -17.28 11.02 10.35
CA ASP A 165 -18.25 10.00 10.75
C ASP A 165 -18.30 8.71 9.92
N ALA A 166 -17.22 7.93 9.97
CA ALA A 166 -17.30 6.49 9.78
C ALA A 166 -16.93 5.84 11.11
N GLU A 167 -17.95 5.43 11.87
CA GLU A 167 -17.81 4.36 12.85
C GLU A 167 -17.31 3.10 12.11
N GLY A 168 -15.99 2.99 11.97
CA GLY A 168 -15.28 1.75 11.67
C GLY A 168 -15.25 0.87 12.91
N GLY A 169 -16.41 0.66 13.53
CA GLY A 169 -16.62 -0.40 14.49
C GLY A 169 -16.53 -1.72 13.74
N ILE A 170 -15.54 -2.54 14.09
CA ILE A 170 -15.56 -3.96 13.79
C ILE A 170 -16.80 -4.51 14.51
N VAL A 171 -17.91 -4.65 13.79
CA VAL A 171 -19.10 -5.30 14.31
C VAL A 171 -18.93 -6.80 14.10
N GLU A 172 -18.49 -7.48 15.16
CA GLU A 172 -18.71 -8.91 15.36
C GLU A 172 -20.24 -9.08 15.42
N GLY A 173 -20.84 -9.49 14.30
CA GLY A 173 -22.29 -9.51 14.11
C GLY A 173 -22.71 -10.67 13.24
N ASP A 174 -23.17 -11.72 13.92
CA ASP A 174 -23.80 -12.94 13.42
C ASP A 174 -24.82 -12.66 12.30
N ILE A 175 -24.47 -12.95 11.04
CA ILE A 175 -25.43 -12.89 9.92
C ILE A 175 -26.14 -14.25 9.85
N ARG A 176 -27.24 -14.35 10.58
CA ARG A 176 -28.30 -15.31 10.28
C ARG A 176 -28.93 -14.93 8.94
N MET A 177 -28.68 -15.77 7.93
CA MET A 177 -29.41 -15.75 6.66
C MET A 177 -30.86 -16.20 6.89
N GLU A 178 -31.79 -15.25 7.01
CA GLU A 178 -33.18 -15.50 6.67
C GLU A 178 -33.40 -15.20 5.18
N GLY A 179 -33.94 -16.21 4.48
CA GLY A 179 -34.11 -16.19 3.04
C GLY A 179 -35.14 -15.17 2.60
N VAL A 180 -34.77 -14.38 1.60
CA VAL A 180 -35.73 -13.63 0.78
C VAL A 180 -35.62 -14.15 -0.65
N GLN A 181 -36.67 -14.86 -1.06
CA GLN A 181 -37.01 -15.14 -2.46
C GLN A 181 -37.12 -13.83 -3.23
N GLY A 182 -36.43 -13.74 -4.36
CA GLY A 182 -36.61 -12.66 -5.32
C GLY A 182 -35.70 -12.87 -6.52
N GLY A 183 -36.27 -13.40 -7.61
CA GLY A 183 -35.57 -13.62 -8.87
C GLY A 183 -35.08 -12.32 -9.51
N GLY A 184 -33.95 -12.41 -10.21
CA GLY A 184 -33.36 -11.34 -10.99
C GLY A 184 -32.16 -11.88 -11.76
N GLU A 185 -32.36 -12.03 -13.06
CA GLU A 185 -31.51 -12.69 -14.05
C GLU A 185 -30.02 -12.31 -14.00
N GLY A 186 -29.16 -13.32 -14.18
CA GLY A 186 -27.73 -13.13 -14.36
C GLY A 186 -27.45 -12.33 -15.63
N ARG A 187 -26.95 -11.10 -15.47
CA ARG A 187 -26.32 -10.37 -16.57
C ARG A 187 -24.86 -10.76 -16.66
N GLU A 188 -24.59 -11.59 -17.65
CA GLU A 188 -23.26 -11.81 -18.23
C GLU A 188 -22.63 -10.44 -18.57
N ILE A 189 -21.46 -10.15 -18.00
CA ILE A 189 -20.78 -8.86 -18.18
C ILE A 189 -20.14 -8.87 -19.56
N THR A 190 -20.87 -8.43 -20.59
CA THR A 190 -20.35 -8.23 -21.95
C THR A 190 -19.15 -7.25 -21.92
N GLU A 191 -18.19 -7.43 -22.83
CA GLU A 191 -17.01 -6.55 -22.92
C GLU A 191 -17.40 -5.07 -23.04
N GLY A 192 -18.50 -4.76 -23.73
CA GLY A 192 -19.06 -3.41 -23.82
C GLY A 192 -19.42 -2.79 -22.47
N GLY A 193 -19.91 -3.57 -21.50
CA GLY A 193 -20.23 -3.07 -20.15
C GLY A 193 -18.99 -2.67 -19.34
N LYS A 194 -17.84 -3.30 -19.62
CA LYS A 194 -16.55 -2.94 -18.98
C LYS A 194 -16.03 -1.62 -19.52
N VAL A 195 -16.11 -1.40 -20.83
CA VAL A 195 -15.71 -0.13 -21.48
C VAL A 195 -16.59 1.02 -21.00
N GLU A 196 -17.90 0.81 -20.93
CA GLU A 196 -18.85 1.81 -20.44
C GLU A 196 -18.57 2.22 -18.99
N GLY A 197 -18.21 1.26 -18.13
CA GLY A 197 -17.81 1.55 -16.75
C GLY A 197 -16.50 2.35 -16.64
N LEU A 198 -15.53 2.11 -17.53
CA LEU A 198 -14.26 2.85 -17.55
C LEU A 198 -14.45 4.28 -18.06
N VAL A 199 -15.20 4.46 -19.15
CA VAL A 199 -15.50 5.77 -19.74
C VAL A 199 -16.28 6.64 -18.77
N ARG A 200 -17.32 6.10 -18.10
CA ARG A 200 -18.06 6.85 -17.07
C ARG A 200 -17.17 7.34 -15.94
N ARG A 201 -16.34 6.46 -15.37
CA ARG A 201 -15.39 6.84 -14.32
C ARG A 201 -14.40 7.91 -14.78
N TRP A 202 -13.95 7.87 -16.03
CA TRP A 202 -13.06 8.88 -16.58
C TRP A 202 -13.73 10.25 -16.73
N LEU A 203 -14.99 10.27 -17.18
CA LEU A 203 -15.77 11.49 -17.41
C LEU A 203 -16.25 12.15 -16.11
N ASP A 204 -16.58 11.33 -15.10
CA ASP A 204 -17.03 11.79 -13.79
C ASP A 204 -15.89 12.41 -12.95
N LEU A 205 -14.62 12.14 -13.29
CA LEU A 205 -13.48 12.74 -12.62
C LEU A 205 -13.35 14.24 -12.93
N GLY A 206 -13.27 15.05 -11.88
CA GLY A 206 -13.08 16.50 -11.95
C GLY A 206 -11.67 16.94 -12.38
N GLU A 207 -11.42 18.25 -12.32
CA GLU A 207 -10.17 18.90 -12.76
C GLU A 207 -9.19 19.16 -11.61
N THR A 208 -9.41 18.56 -10.43
CA THR A 208 -8.44 18.67 -9.34
C THR A 208 -7.16 17.91 -9.68
N VAL A 209 -6.02 18.33 -9.12
CA VAL A 209 -4.71 17.73 -9.39
C VAL A 209 -4.71 16.21 -9.14
N GLY A 210 -5.39 15.75 -8.09
CA GLY A 210 -5.53 14.32 -7.78
C GLY A 210 -6.44 13.56 -8.76
N GLU A 211 -7.49 14.20 -9.27
CA GLU A 211 -8.38 13.62 -10.28
C GLU A 211 -7.72 13.59 -11.67
N GLY A 212 -6.83 14.54 -11.98
CA GLY A 212 -6.01 14.54 -13.19
C GLY A 212 -5.07 13.34 -13.27
N ILE A 213 -4.45 12.95 -12.15
CA ILE A 213 -3.62 11.74 -12.08
C ILE A 213 -4.46 10.48 -12.30
N ARG A 214 -5.64 10.39 -11.65
CA ARG A 214 -6.60 9.29 -11.85
C ARG A 214 -7.09 9.22 -13.30
N ARG A 215 -7.32 10.37 -13.92
CA ARG A 215 -7.70 10.51 -15.33
C ARG A 215 -6.59 9.99 -16.26
N GLY A 216 -5.32 10.25 -15.94
CA GLY A 216 -4.17 9.68 -16.66
C GLY A 216 -4.11 8.15 -16.56
N ILE A 217 -4.35 7.57 -15.39
CA ILE A 217 -4.37 6.11 -15.20
C ILE A 217 -5.52 5.46 -15.96
N LEU A 218 -6.73 6.05 -15.88
CA LEU A 218 -7.88 5.54 -16.61
C LEU A 218 -7.72 5.73 -18.12
N TRP A 219 -7.06 6.80 -18.57
CA TRP A 219 -6.71 7.00 -19.97
C TRP A 219 -5.80 5.89 -20.49
N GLU A 220 -4.76 5.50 -19.74
CA GLU A 220 -3.88 4.38 -20.11
C GLU A 220 -4.63 3.05 -20.28
N GLN A 221 -5.73 2.88 -19.55
CA GLN A 221 -6.62 1.72 -19.70
C GLN A 221 -7.55 1.86 -20.91
N ILE A 222 -8.04 3.07 -21.20
CA ILE A 222 -8.95 3.34 -22.33
C ILE A 222 -8.22 3.28 -23.67
N ARG A 223 -6.98 3.78 -23.77
CA ARG A 223 -6.17 3.71 -25.01
C ARG A 223 -5.79 2.27 -25.42
N GLY A 224 -5.83 1.33 -24.48
CA GLY A 224 -5.58 -0.08 -24.75
C GLY A 224 -6.78 -0.84 -25.34
N LEU A 225 -7.94 -0.17 -25.48
CA LEU A 225 -9.18 -0.76 -25.97
C LEU A 225 -9.43 -0.39 -27.43
N GLU A 226 -10.32 -1.15 -28.10
CA GLU A 226 -10.69 -0.88 -29.47
C GLU A 226 -11.33 0.52 -29.61
N ARG A 227 -10.65 1.41 -30.35
CA ARG A 227 -10.99 2.84 -30.43
C ARG A 227 -12.42 3.09 -30.92
N GLY A 228 -12.93 2.26 -31.84
CA GLY A 228 -14.32 2.35 -32.33
C GLY A 228 -15.35 2.11 -31.23
N VAL A 229 -15.11 1.11 -30.38
CA VAL A 229 -15.97 0.77 -29.22
C VAL A 229 -15.92 1.89 -28.18
N VAL A 230 -14.73 2.47 -27.93
CA VAL A 230 -14.59 3.59 -26.99
C VAL A 230 -15.34 4.83 -27.49
N LYS A 231 -15.19 5.21 -28.77
CA LYS A 231 -15.90 6.36 -29.35
C LYS A 231 -17.41 6.20 -29.27
N GLU A 232 -17.95 5.03 -29.64
CA GLU A 232 -19.38 4.72 -29.56
C GLU A 232 -19.91 4.81 -28.11
N VAL A 233 -19.14 4.28 -27.15
CA VAL A 233 -19.49 4.34 -25.73
C VAL A 233 -19.43 5.77 -25.19
N VAL A 234 -18.43 6.57 -25.59
CA VAL A 234 -18.34 7.98 -25.19
C VAL A 234 -19.52 8.77 -25.73
N GLU A 235 -19.87 8.61 -27.01
CA GLU A 235 -21.04 9.26 -27.61
C GLU A 235 -22.32 8.91 -26.86
N ARG A 236 -22.55 7.62 -26.61
CA ARG A 236 -23.71 7.12 -25.84
C ARG A 236 -23.79 7.69 -24.41
N VAL A 237 -22.65 7.81 -23.73
CA VAL A 237 -22.58 8.36 -22.37
C VAL A 237 -22.78 9.87 -22.36
N VAL A 238 -22.27 10.58 -23.37
CA VAL A 238 -22.41 12.03 -23.54
C VAL A 238 -23.85 12.42 -23.92
N GLU A 239 -24.51 11.67 -24.80
CA GLU A 239 -25.93 11.87 -25.15
C GLU A 239 -26.86 11.72 -23.93
N GLY A 240 -26.51 10.84 -23.00
CA GLY A 240 -27.25 10.65 -21.74
C GLY A 240 -26.90 11.64 -20.62
N ALA A 241 -25.86 12.46 -20.79
CA ALA A 241 -25.34 13.31 -19.72
C ALA A 241 -26.07 14.66 -19.64
N ARG A 242 -26.55 15.02 -18.44
CA ARG A 242 -27.17 16.33 -18.16
C ARG A 242 -26.17 17.41 -17.72
N ASP A 243 -24.95 17.00 -17.33
CA ASP A 243 -23.90 17.91 -16.87
C ASP A 243 -23.00 18.36 -18.03
N GLY A 244 -23.00 19.66 -18.34
CA GLY A 244 -22.17 20.25 -19.39
C GLY A 244 -20.66 20.13 -19.17
N LYS A 245 -20.19 19.76 -17.98
CA LYS A 245 -18.77 19.41 -17.74
C LYS A 245 -18.44 18.01 -18.26
N VAL A 246 -19.34 17.04 -18.07
CA VAL A 246 -19.20 15.67 -18.59
C VAL A 246 -19.19 15.69 -20.12
N VAL A 247 -20.07 16.48 -20.74
CA VAL A 247 -20.12 16.66 -22.20
C VAL A 247 -18.79 17.22 -22.73
N ARG A 248 -18.25 18.29 -22.11
CA ARG A 248 -16.95 18.87 -22.52
C ARG A 248 -15.79 17.89 -22.38
N ARG A 249 -15.78 17.08 -21.33
CA ARG A 249 -14.77 16.03 -21.13
C ARG A 249 -14.92 14.91 -22.14
N GLY A 250 -16.15 14.53 -22.50
CA GLY A 250 -16.44 13.56 -23.56
C GLY A 250 -15.86 14.00 -24.90
N VAL A 251 -16.09 15.26 -25.27
CA VAL A 251 -15.50 15.85 -26.48
C VAL A 251 -13.96 15.88 -26.39
N GLY A 252 -13.39 16.19 -25.22
CA GLY A 252 -11.94 16.13 -24.99
C GLY A 252 -11.36 14.72 -25.13
N LEU A 253 -12.06 13.71 -24.64
CA LEU A 253 -11.64 12.31 -24.75
C LEU A 253 -11.65 11.81 -26.20
N VAL A 254 -12.67 12.16 -26.99
CA VAL A 254 -12.72 11.83 -28.42
C VAL A 254 -11.55 12.51 -29.16
N ARG A 255 -11.25 13.78 -28.85
CA ARG A 255 -10.10 14.48 -29.41
C ARG A 255 -8.76 13.84 -29.05
N LEU A 256 -8.57 13.39 -27.81
CA LEU A 256 -7.35 12.66 -27.41
C LEU A 256 -7.17 11.34 -28.18
N ILE A 257 -8.27 10.67 -28.51
CA ILE A 257 -8.26 9.44 -29.33
C ILE A 257 -7.91 9.77 -30.81
N ASP A 258 -8.39 10.91 -31.32
CA ASP A 258 -8.10 11.38 -32.68
C ASP A 258 -6.68 11.95 -32.83
N GLU A 259 -6.15 12.63 -31.81
CA GLU A 259 -4.77 13.15 -31.77
C GLU A 259 -3.75 12.00 -31.78
N GLU A 260 -4.07 10.87 -31.15
CA GLU A 260 -3.28 9.63 -31.24
C GLU A 260 -3.34 8.98 -32.64
N GLU A 261 -4.36 9.28 -33.45
CA GLU A 261 -4.48 8.81 -34.84
C GLU A 261 -3.55 9.57 -35.78
N ASN A 262 -3.26 10.84 -35.48
CA ASN A 262 -2.47 11.74 -36.33
C ASN A 262 -0.97 11.81 -35.97
N GLY A 263 -0.53 11.15 -34.89
CA GLY A 263 0.90 10.98 -34.58
C GLY A 263 1.62 12.24 -34.06
N GLU A 264 0.90 13.23 -33.53
CA GLU A 264 1.51 14.38 -32.86
C GLU A 264 1.64 14.10 -31.36
N GLY A 265 2.85 13.71 -30.95
CA GLY A 265 3.22 13.57 -29.54
C GLY A 265 3.30 14.93 -28.84
N MET A 266 2.89 14.95 -27.57
CA MET A 266 2.88 16.12 -26.70
C MET A 266 4.26 16.81 -26.61
N VAL A 267 4.41 17.97 -27.25
CA VAL A 267 5.52 18.90 -27.03
C VAL A 267 5.22 19.71 -25.77
N VAL A 268 6.07 19.58 -24.76
CA VAL A 268 6.05 20.46 -23.58
C VAL A 268 7.11 21.53 -23.81
N GLU A 269 6.69 22.72 -24.23
CA GLU A 269 7.57 23.88 -24.36
C GLU A 269 7.97 24.47 -23.00
N GLY A 270 9.28 24.63 -22.80
CA GLY A 270 9.87 25.90 -22.34
C GLY A 270 10.15 26.09 -20.85
N ALA A 271 11.41 25.85 -20.44
CA ALA A 271 12.11 26.74 -19.50
C ALA A 271 13.62 26.75 -19.83
N ASP A 272 14.06 27.84 -20.44
CA ASP A 272 15.44 28.16 -20.82
C ASP A 272 16.42 28.16 -19.64
N GLY A 273 17.61 27.58 -19.86
CA GLY A 273 18.73 27.59 -18.92
C GLY A 273 20.07 27.36 -19.64
N LYS A 274 20.80 28.45 -19.85
CA LYS A 274 22.04 28.63 -20.61
C LYS A 274 23.16 27.59 -20.34
N GLU A 275 23.90 27.31 -21.43
CA GLU A 275 25.18 26.61 -21.48
C GLU A 275 26.34 27.35 -20.76
N GLY A 276 27.37 26.57 -20.40
CA GLY A 276 28.68 26.98 -19.88
C GLY A 276 28.83 26.67 -18.39
N GLU A 277 29.81 25.94 -17.87
CA GLU A 277 31.21 25.76 -18.26
C GLU A 277 31.77 24.41 -17.76
N ARG A 278 32.96 24.08 -18.26
CA ARG A 278 33.69 22.83 -18.16
C ARG A 278 34.70 22.85 -17.00
N GLY A 279 34.80 21.75 -16.25
CA GLY A 279 36.03 21.30 -15.56
C GLY A 279 35.80 20.71 -14.15
N PRO A 280 36.74 19.94 -13.57
CA PRO A 280 37.83 19.15 -14.16
C PRO A 280 37.71 17.62 -13.87
N GLU A 281 38.67 16.85 -14.40
CA GLU A 281 38.84 15.40 -14.26
C GLU A 281 38.89 14.91 -12.79
N MET A 282 38.31 13.72 -12.55
CA MET A 282 38.43 12.99 -11.28
C MET A 282 39.87 12.50 -11.09
N GLU A 283 40.54 13.10 -10.11
CA GLU A 283 41.78 12.58 -9.53
C GLU A 283 41.43 11.49 -8.51
N TYR A 284 41.99 10.29 -8.68
CA TYR A 284 41.90 9.20 -7.72
C TYR A 284 42.61 9.60 -6.42
N VAL A 285 41.86 9.74 -5.32
CA VAL A 285 42.43 9.92 -3.98
C VAL A 285 42.37 8.61 -3.21
N ASP A 286 43.53 8.27 -2.66
CA ASP A 286 43.94 7.01 -2.03
C ASP A 286 43.08 6.59 -0.82
N MET A 287 43.04 5.28 -0.57
CA MET A 287 42.40 4.66 0.59
C MET A 287 42.99 5.23 1.90
N VAL A 288 42.15 5.87 2.71
CA VAL A 288 42.48 6.18 4.10
C VAL A 288 42.06 4.99 4.97
N GLU A 289 43.05 4.34 5.58
CA GLU A 289 42.87 3.32 6.62
C GLU A 289 41.98 3.85 7.75
N ILE A 290 40.88 3.13 8.02
CA ILE A 290 40.05 3.35 9.20
C ILE A 290 40.80 2.78 10.41
N VAL A 291 41.54 3.62 11.11
CA VAL A 291 42.08 3.31 12.45
C VAL A 291 40.91 3.31 13.43
N GLY A 292 40.75 2.19 14.15
CA GLY A 292 39.64 1.92 15.05
C GLY A 292 39.42 3.00 16.10
N LEU A 293 38.23 3.59 16.09
CA LEU A 293 37.70 4.39 17.19
C LEU A 293 36.89 3.48 18.11
N GLU A 294 37.46 3.14 19.27
CA GLU A 294 36.71 2.55 20.38
C GLU A 294 35.67 3.55 20.88
N THR A 295 34.39 3.29 20.61
CA THR A 295 33.29 3.99 21.25
C THR A 295 33.14 3.51 22.68
N THR A 296 33.65 4.26 23.64
CA THR A 296 33.37 4.07 25.06
C THR A 296 31.95 4.55 25.37
N VAL A 297 31.01 3.59 25.43
CA VAL A 297 29.69 3.82 26.02
C VAL A 297 29.86 3.93 27.53
N VAL A 298 29.82 5.16 28.06
CA VAL A 298 29.78 5.38 29.51
C VAL A 298 28.39 4.97 30.01
N GLN A 299 28.32 3.82 30.69
CA GLN A 299 27.12 3.45 31.42
C GLN A 299 27.03 4.27 32.73
N PRO A 300 25.86 4.83 33.08
CA PRO A 300 25.69 5.50 34.36
C PRO A 300 25.86 4.51 35.52
N THR A 301 26.45 4.98 36.62
CA THR A 301 26.80 4.16 37.79
C THR A 301 25.55 3.66 38.52
N ALA A 302 25.70 2.57 39.27
CA ALA A 302 24.60 1.90 39.97
C ALA A 302 23.82 2.81 40.94
N GLU A 303 24.44 3.89 41.44
CA GLU A 303 23.83 4.86 42.35
C GLU A 303 22.85 5.83 41.65
N GLU A 304 23.04 6.13 40.36
CA GLU A 304 22.17 7.04 39.61
C GLU A 304 20.85 6.38 39.20
N ARG A 305 20.82 5.05 39.09
CA ARG A 305 19.59 4.28 38.75
C ARG A 305 18.56 4.20 39.87
N GLN A 306 18.90 4.57 41.10
CA GLN A 306 18.05 4.33 42.29
C GLN A 306 17.21 5.54 42.75
N LYS A 307 17.35 6.72 42.16
CA LYS A 307 16.72 7.95 42.71
C LYS A 307 15.40 8.40 42.08
N THR A 308 14.89 7.74 41.04
CA THR A 308 13.51 7.97 40.60
C THR A 308 12.85 6.64 40.20
N PRO A 309 11.76 6.22 40.86
CA PRO A 309 11.01 5.07 40.41
C PRO A 309 10.29 5.42 39.09
N SER A 310 10.34 4.51 38.12
CA SER A 310 9.67 4.63 36.81
C SER A 310 8.15 4.42 36.89
N TRP A 311 7.54 4.69 38.05
CA TRP A 311 6.14 4.42 38.36
C TRP A 311 5.65 5.45 39.39
N VAL A 312 4.38 5.84 39.28
CA VAL A 312 3.67 6.69 40.24
C VAL A 312 2.69 5.82 41.02
N LEU A 313 2.71 5.88 42.35
CA LEU A 313 1.75 5.21 43.23
C LEU A 313 0.45 6.03 43.25
N TYR A 314 -0.68 5.42 42.87
CA TYR A 314 -1.99 6.08 42.94
C TYR A 314 -2.54 6.05 44.37
N ASP A 315 -3.19 7.14 44.78
CA ASP A 315 -3.79 7.31 46.11
C ASP A 315 -5.08 6.46 46.24
N GLU A 316 -5.12 5.57 47.23
CA GLU A 316 -6.18 4.58 47.45
C GLU A 316 -7.57 5.20 47.71
N ALA A 317 -7.64 6.50 47.99
CA ALA A 317 -8.88 7.19 48.35
C ALA A 317 -9.91 7.36 47.21
N THR A 318 -9.54 7.10 45.94
CA THR A 318 -10.39 7.47 44.79
C THR A 318 -10.93 6.31 43.95
N TRP A 319 -10.61 5.06 44.25
CA TRP A 319 -11.05 3.96 43.39
C TRP A 319 -11.45 2.69 44.15
N VAL A 320 -12.70 2.26 43.96
CA VAL A 320 -13.22 0.98 44.45
C VAL A 320 -13.46 0.06 43.25
N PRO A 321 -12.75 -1.09 43.14
CA PRO A 321 -13.06 -2.09 42.12
C PRO A 321 -14.42 -2.74 42.41
N LYS A 322 -15.28 -2.84 41.40
CA LYS A 322 -16.44 -3.74 41.46
C LYS A 322 -16.00 -5.15 41.03
N PRO A 323 -16.33 -6.20 41.80
CA PRO A 323 -15.91 -7.56 41.48
C PRO A 323 -16.59 -8.05 40.20
N ILE A 324 -15.81 -8.62 39.29
CA ILE A 324 -16.31 -9.41 38.17
C ILE A 324 -16.83 -10.72 38.77
N GLY A 325 -18.14 -10.78 38.97
CA GLY A 325 -18.87 -12.00 39.27
C GLY A 325 -19.34 -12.67 37.99
N VAL A 326 -18.87 -13.91 37.84
CA VAL A 326 -19.55 -15.08 37.27
C VAL A 326 -21.07 -14.91 37.12
N VAL A 327 -21.58 -15.03 35.88
CA VAL A 327 -22.57 -16.05 35.43
C VAL A 327 -22.27 -16.34 33.96
#